data_AF-A0A970XQQ5-F1
#
_entry.id   AF-A0A970XQQ5-F1
#
_cell.length_a   1.000
_cell.length_b   1.000
_cell.length_c   1.000
_cell.angle_alpha   90.00
_cell.angle_beta   90.00
_cell.angle_gamma   90.00
#
_symmetry.space_group_name_H-M   'P 1'
#
loop_
_entity.id
_entity.type
_entity.pdbx_description
1 polymer ?
#
loop_
_entity_poly.entity_id
_entity_poly.type
_entity_poly.pdbx_seq_one_letter_code
_entity_poly.pdbx_strand_id
1 'polypeptide(L)' 'LPGVRYHIIRGTLDAAGVQNRNQARSKYGTKRPKKK' A
#
# COMPACT_ATOMS: atom_id res chain seq x y z
N LEU A 1 -3.63 7.79 17.88
CA LEU A 1 -3.56 9.27 17.74
C LEU A 1 -4.97 9.83 17.84
N PRO A 2 -5.32 10.52 18.93
CA PRO A 2 -6.59 11.21 19.00
C PRO A 2 -6.67 12.24 17.86
N GLY A 3 -7.73 12.17 17.04
CA GLY A 3 -7.97 13.10 15.94
C GLY A 3 -7.83 12.52 14.52
N VAL A 4 -7.14 11.40 14.33
CA VAL A 4 -7.03 10.76 12.99
C VAL A 4 -8.23 9.86 12.74
N ARG A 5 -9.12 10.28 11.84
CA ARG A 5 -10.38 9.57 11.53
C ARG A 5 -10.34 8.74 10.25
N TYR A 6 -9.35 8.97 9.39
CA TYR A 6 -9.29 8.39 8.06
C TYR A 6 -7.91 7.83 7.74
N HIS A 7 -7.87 6.93 6.76
CA HIS A 7 -6.66 6.33 6.24
C HIS A 7 -6.58 6.57 4.75
N ILE A 8 -5.37 6.84 4.26
CA ILE A 8 -5.11 7.04 2.84
C ILE A 8 -4.90 5.66 2.20
N ILE A 9 -5.56 5.42 1.07
CA ILE A 9 -5.31 4.24 0.24
C ILE A 9 -3.96 4.44 -0.45
N ARG A 10 -3.09 3.43 -0.35
CA ARG A 10 -1.75 3.44 -0.96
C ARG A 10 -1.82 2.81 -2.36
N GLY A 11 -0.99 3.28 -3.27
CA GLY A 11 -0.96 2.84 -4.66
C GLY A 11 -1.96 3.57 -5.56
N THR A 12 -2.56 4.67 -5.10
CA THR A 12 -3.48 5.53 -5.86
C THR A 12 -3.02 6.99 -5.83
N LEU A 13 -3.26 7.73 -6.91
CA LEU A 13 -2.77 9.11 -7.10
C LEU A 13 -1.26 9.20 -6.81
N ASP A 14 -0.83 10.17 -6.02
CA ASP A 14 0.57 10.43 -5.66
C ASP A 14 1.07 9.55 -4.50
N ALA A 15 0.19 8.75 -3.88
CA ALA A 15 0.56 7.89 -2.77
C ALA A 15 1.18 6.57 -3.24
N ALA A 16 2.52 6.49 -3.28
CA ALA A 16 3.24 5.28 -3.71
C ALA A 16 2.95 4.03 -2.86
N GLY A 17 2.99 2.84 -3.46
CA GLY A 17 2.88 1.57 -2.73
C GLY A 17 4.11 1.29 -1.83
N VAL A 18 3.96 0.38 -0.87
CA VAL A 18 5.10 -0.07 -0.04
C VAL A 18 5.95 -1.06 -0.84
N GLN A 19 7.23 -0.75 -1.04
CA GLN A 19 8.17 -1.60 -1.79
C GLN A 19 8.45 -2.93 -1.05
N ASN A 20 8.70 -4.00 -1.82
CA ASN A 20 9.09 -5.33 -1.33
C ASN A 20 8.13 -6.02 -0.33
N ARG A 21 6.88 -5.55 -0.26
CA ARG A 21 5.88 -6.12 0.63
C ARG A 21 5.22 -7.36 0.02
N ASN A 22 5.53 -8.53 0.58
CA ASN A 22 5.03 -9.81 0.09
C ASN A 22 3.69 -10.23 0.72
N GLN A 23 3.35 -9.71 1.90
CA GLN A 23 2.11 -10.02 2.63
C GLN A 23 1.19 -8.79 2.74
N ALA A 24 -0.13 -9.01 2.65
CA ALA A 24 -1.16 -7.95 2.67
C ALA A 24 -0.97 -6.85 1.60
N ARG A 25 -0.41 -7.21 0.44
CA ARG A 25 -0.03 -6.29 -0.63
C ARG A 25 -1.18 -5.44 -1.19
N SER A 26 -2.42 -5.94 -1.15
CA SER A 26 -3.62 -5.21 -1.58
C SER A 26 -3.89 -3.96 -0.75
N LYS A 27 -3.67 -4.02 0.58
CA LYS A 27 -3.87 -2.87 1.48
C LYS A 27 -2.83 -1.77 1.27
N TYR A 28 -1.62 -2.16 0.86
CA TYR A 28 -0.47 -1.25 0.76
C TYR A 28 -0.09 -0.87 -0.68
N GLY A 29 -0.95 -1.17 -1.64
CA GLY A 29 -0.76 -0.75 -3.03
C GLY A 29 0.42 -1.42 -3.74
N THR A 30 0.83 -2.62 -3.30
CA THR A 30 1.97 -3.33 -3.88
C THR A 30 1.51 -4.36 -4.91
N LYS A 31 2.06 -4.28 -6.13
CA LYS A 31 1.78 -5.27 -7.18
C LYS A 31 2.38 -6.63 -6.82
N ARG A 32 1.79 -7.70 -7.36
CA ARG A 32 2.37 -9.04 -7.21
C ARG A 32 3.73 -9.07 -7.92
N PRO A 33 4.82 -9.45 -7.24
CA PRO A 33 6.07 -9.67 -7.93
C PRO A 33 5.87 -10.81 -8.93
N LYS A 34 6.29 -10.59 -10.18
CA LYS A 34 6.35 -11.66 -11.18
C LYS A 34 7.49 -12.59 -10.74
N LYS A 35 7.23 -13.90 -10.63
CA LYS A 35 8.34 -14.86 -10.58
C LYS A 35 9.09 -14.73 -11.92
N LYS A 36 10.42 -14.71 -11.85
CA LYS A 36 11.24 -14.90 -13.04
C LYS A 36 10.94 -16.28 -13.63
#